data_AF-E0VHK6-F1
#
_entry.id   AF-E0VHK6-F1
#
_cell.length_a   1.000
_cell.length_b   1.000
_cell.length_c   1.000
_cell.angle_alpha   90.00
_cell.angle_beta   90.00
_cell.angle_gamma   90.00
#
_symmetry.space_group_name_H-M   'P 1'
#
loop_
_entity.id
_entity.type
_entity.pdbx_description
1 polymer ?
#
loop_
_entity_poly.entity_id
_entity_poly.type
_entity_poly.pdbx_seq_one_letter_code
_entity_poly.pdbx_strand_id
1 'polypeptide(L)'
;MFVPTRSSLLKSHDEKKCETVVFENKKPKKVSENKMAVVDSDKKLISSKGKLNKEKKNKDNLTMKKLRYDIIKFGTSGFSGAKKEESKVALAVSLGAVPPKRKYLNYKELLHCSSSSTINRTSLESVQLQAIADKIQ
;
A
#
# COMPACT_ATOMS: atom_id res chain seq x y z
N MET A 1 -47.77 32.78 -2.81
CA MET A 1 -47.23 32.71 -1.43
C MET A 1 -45.92 31.93 -1.50
N PHE A 2 -44.79 32.61 -1.29
CA PHE A 2 -43.46 32.00 -1.40
C PHE A 2 -43.01 31.52 -0.01
N VAL A 3 -42.75 30.23 0.13
CA VAL A 3 -42.27 29.64 1.39
C VAL A 3 -40.75 29.53 1.32
N PRO A 4 -40.00 30.31 2.11
CA PRO A 4 -38.55 30.30 2.04
C PRO A 4 -38.01 28.94 2.49
N THR A 5 -37.10 28.39 1.69
CA THR A 5 -36.37 27.17 2.05
C THR A 5 -35.24 27.50 3.02
N ARG A 6 -34.82 26.51 3.80
CA ARG A 6 -33.73 26.63 4.79
C ARG A 6 -32.42 27.18 4.19
N SER A 7 -32.14 26.92 2.92
CA SER A 7 -30.97 27.46 2.20
C SER A 7 -31.12 28.93 1.80
N SER A 8 -32.35 29.41 1.56
CA SER A 8 -32.60 30.83 1.26
C SER A 8 -32.35 31.74 2.47
N LEU A 9 -32.49 31.20 3.69
CA LEU A 9 -32.24 31.89 4.95
C LEU A 9 -30.75 31.97 5.33
N LEU A 10 -29.88 31.18 4.69
CA LEU A 10 -28.45 31.11 4.97
C LEU A 10 -27.61 32.06 4.09
N LYS A 11 -28.24 33.05 3.42
CA LYS A 11 -27.57 33.98 2.50
C LYS A 11 -26.96 35.22 3.15
N SER A 12 -26.86 35.25 4.47
CA SER A 12 -26.30 36.37 5.23
C SER A 12 -25.34 35.83 6.28
N HIS A 13 -24.11 36.33 6.25
CA HIS A 13 -22.96 35.92 7.05
C HIS A 13 -22.21 34.73 6.48
N ASP A 14 -21.31 35.04 5.55
CA ASP A 14 -19.90 34.80 5.79
C ASP A 14 -19.11 35.50 4.68
N GLU A 15 -18.78 36.77 4.90
CA GLU A 15 -17.50 37.32 4.43
C GLU A 15 -16.36 36.62 5.20
N LYS A 16 -16.38 35.29 5.25
CA LYS A 16 -15.24 34.50 5.67
C LYS A 16 -14.12 34.96 4.78
N LYS A 17 -13.08 35.51 5.40
CA LYS A 17 -11.84 35.94 4.76
C LYS A 17 -11.30 34.76 3.96
N CYS A 18 -11.71 34.67 2.69
CA CYS A 18 -11.29 33.61 1.78
C CYS A 18 -9.84 33.92 1.42
N GLU A 19 -8.90 33.38 2.20
CA GLU A 19 -7.50 33.38 1.81
C GLU A 19 -7.30 32.34 0.72
N THR A 20 -7.28 32.85 -0.51
CA THR A 20 -6.92 32.06 -1.69
C THR A 20 -5.40 32.01 -1.77
N VAL A 21 -4.81 30.90 -1.29
CA VAL A 21 -3.38 30.64 -1.47
C VAL A 21 -3.17 30.00 -2.83
N VAL A 22 -2.69 30.78 -3.79
CA VAL A 22 -2.31 30.31 -5.13
C VAL A 22 -0.91 29.69 -5.05
N PHE A 23 -0.83 28.37 -5.22
CA PHE A 23 0.45 27.66 -5.29
C PHE A 23 0.91 27.53 -6.74
N GLU A 24 2.05 28.14 -7.07
CA GLU A 24 2.75 27.87 -8.31
C GLU A 24 3.54 26.56 -8.19
N ASN A 25 3.02 25.51 -8.83
CA ASN A 25 3.75 24.25 -8.95
C ASN A 25 4.96 24.44 -9.87
N LYS A 26 6.16 24.35 -9.30
CA LYS A 26 7.39 24.24 -10.11
C LYS A 26 7.27 22.98 -10.97
N LYS A 27 7.31 23.15 -12.30
CA LYS A 27 7.33 22.01 -13.23
C LYS A 27 8.46 21.07 -12.81
N PRO A 28 8.22 19.76 -12.68
CA PRO A 28 9.27 18.83 -12.31
C PRO A 28 10.41 18.97 -13.32
N LYS A 29 11.63 19.15 -12.82
CA LYS A 29 12.83 19.05 -13.65
C LYS A 29 12.74 17.69 -14.32
N LYS A 30 12.58 17.66 -15.65
CA LYS A 30 12.81 16.45 -16.43
C LYS A 30 14.24 16.07 -16.11
N VAL A 31 14.43 15.06 -15.28
CA VAL A 31 15.70 14.36 -15.20
C VAL A 31 15.83 13.76 -16.58
N SER A 32 16.59 14.44 -17.44
CA SER A 32 17.08 13.84 -18.65
C SER A 32 17.81 12.58 -18.21
N GLU A 33 17.21 11.44 -18.54
CA GLU A 33 17.91 10.16 -18.55
C GLU A 33 19.15 10.37 -19.42
N ASN A 34 20.29 10.62 -18.78
CA ASN A 34 21.62 10.23 -19.25
C ASN A 34 22.73 10.77 -18.32
N LYS A 35 23.50 9.79 -17.80
CA LYS A 35 24.88 9.86 -17.30
C LYS A 35 25.12 10.42 -15.90
N MET A 36 25.14 9.54 -14.90
CA MET A 36 26.13 9.55 -13.80
C MET A 36 26.32 8.08 -13.35
N ALA A 37 27.29 7.39 -13.94
CA ALA A 37 28.63 7.18 -13.37
C ALA A 37 28.68 5.92 -12.48
N VAL A 38 29.20 4.85 -13.08
CA VAL A 38 29.79 3.70 -12.39
C VAL A 38 30.84 4.26 -11.42
N VAL A 39 30.59 4.13 -10.12
CA VAL A 39 31.64 4.29 -9.12
C VAL A 39 31.95 2.89 -8.62
N ASP A 40 32.82 2.22 -9.38
CA ASP A 40 33.66 1.16 -8.82
C ASP A 40 34.46 1.79 -7.68
N SER A 41 34.30 1.25 -6.47
CA SER A 41 35.19 1.56 -5.36
C SER A 41 35.85 0.27 -4.92
N ASP A 42 37.09 0.20 -5.41
CA ASP A 42 38.20 -0.68 -5.15
C ASP A 42 38.23 -1.51 -3.86
N LYS A 43 38.87 -2.68 -4.05
CA LYS A 43 39.51 -3.53 -3.05
C LYS A 43 40.15 -2.75 -1.90
N LYS A 44 39.83 -3.16 -0.66
CA LYS A 44 40.84 -3.28 0.39
C LYS A 44 40.68 -4.60 1.15
N LEU A 45 41.77 -5.34 1.16
CA LEU A 45 41.95 -6.67 1.74
C LEU A 45 42.37 -6.54 3.23
N ILE A 46 42.01 -7.54 4.04
CA ILE A 46 42.70 -8.06 5.26
C ILE A 46 41.97 -7.96 6.62
N SER A 47 41.82 -9.16 7.20
CA SER A 47 41.66 -9.61 8.60
C SER A 47 40.43 -9.18 9.43
N SER A 48 39.40 -10.03 9.44
CA SER A 48 38.67 -10.45 10.66
C SER A 48 37.56 -11.46 10.29
N LYS A 49 37.91 -12.75 10.22
CA LYS A 49 37.01 -13.84 9.78
C LYS A 49 35.73 -14.03 10.64
N GLY A 50 35.59 -13.37 11.79
CA GLY A 50 34.41 -13.44 12.64
C GLY A 50 33.32 -12.37 12.42
N LYS A 51 33.68 -11.16 11.95
CA LYS A 51 32.73 -10.03 11.81
C LYS A 51 32.18 -9.87 10.38
N LEU A 52 32.95 -10.29 9.37
CA LEU A 52 32.63 -10.16 7.95
C LEU A 52 31.34 -10.88 7.52
N ASN A 53 30.97 -11.99 8.17
CA ASN A 53 29.78 -12.75 7.83
C ASN A 53 28.47 -12.05 8.25
N LYS A 54 28.48 -11.26 9.33
CA LYS A 54 27.28 -10.48 9.73
C LYS A 54 27.05 -9.30 8.81
N GLU A 55 28.12 -8.61 8.40
CA GLU A 55 28.04 -7.48 7.48
C GLU A 55 27.64 -7.91 6.07
N LYS A 56 28.21 -9.02 5.54
CA LYS A 56 27.78 -9.59 4.26
C LYS A 56 26.30 -10.00 4.29
N LYS A 57 25.87 -10.76 5.31
CA LYS A 57 24.46 -11.11 5.48
C LYS A 57 23.54 -9.89 5.58
N ASN A 58 23.95 -8.81 6.25
CA ASN A 58 23.15 -7.58 6.30
C ASN A 58 23.07 -6.89 4.94
N LYS A 59 24.17 -6.86 4.17
CA LYS A 59 24.18 -6.32 2.79
C LYS A 59 23.27 -7.16 1.88
N ASP A 60 23.32 -8.47 1.98
CA ASP A 60 22.46 -9.39 1.20
C ASP A 60 20.98 -9.24 1.58
N ASN A 61 20.67 -9.05 2.87
CA ASN A 61 19.30 -8.77 3.31
C ASN A 61 18.79 -7.42 2.82
N LEU A 62 19.65 -6.40 2.75
CA LEU A 62 19.30 -5.08 2.22
C LEU A 62 19.05 -5.13 0.71
N THR A 63 19.83 -5.91 -0.04
CA THR A 63 19.62 -6.10 -1.48
C THR A 63 18.32 -6.88 -1.73
N MET A 64 18.05 -7.95 -0.98
CA MET A 64 16.81 -8.73 -1.13
C MET A 64 15.55 -7.94 -0.75
N LYS A 65 15.61 -7.08 0.27
CA LYS A 65 14.48 -6.19 0.63
C LYS A 65 14.16 -5.20 -0.49
N LYS A 66 15.18 -4.59 -1.10
CA LYS A 66 15.02 -3.70 -2.26
C LYS A 66 14.45 -4.44 -3.46
N LEU A 67 15.02 -5.60 -3.78
CA LEU A 67 14.56 -6.44 -4.89
C LEU A 67 13.08 -6.83 -4.70
N ARG A 68 12.68 -7.24 -3.50
CA ARG A 68 11.28 -7.56 -3.19
C ARG A 68 10.35 -6.37 -3.45
N TYR A 69 10.75 -5.16 -3.04
CA TYR A 69 9.97 -3.96 -3.31
C TYR A 69 9.84 -3.69 -4.81
N ASP A 70 10.95 -3.80 -5.56
CA ASP A 70 10.96 -3.57 -7.00
C ASP A 70 10.08 -4.58 -7.75
N ILE A 71 10.12 -5.86 -7.36
CA ILE A 71 9.24 -6.90 -7.91
C ILE A 71 7.78 -6.55 -7.66
N ILE A 72 7.41 -6.18 -6.43
CA ILE A 72 6.02 -5.82 -6.10
C ILE A 72 5.58 -4.59 -6.90
N LYS A 73 6.40 -3.54 -6.93
CA LYS A 73 6.15 -2.31 -7.70
C LYS A 73 5.95 -2.62 -9.18
N PHE A 74 6.82 -3.44 -9.77
CA PHE A 74 6.70 -3.87 -11.16
C PHE A 74 5.40 -4.64 -11.40
N GLY A 75 5.07 -5.60 -10.52
CA GLY A 75 3.80 -6.33 -10.58
C GLY A 75 2.58 -5.42 -10.53
N THR A 76 2.59 -4.37 -9.68
CA THR A 76 1.48 -3.41 -9.61
C THR A 76 1.32 -2.56 -10.88
N SER A 77 2.38 -2.40 -11.68
CA SER A 77 2.33 -1.63 -12.92
C SER A 77 1.43 -2.28 -13.97
N GLY A 78 1.30 -3.61 -13.95
CA GLY A 78 0.47 -4.37 -14.88
C GLY A 78 -1.02 -4.40 -14.54
N PHE A 79 -1.42 -3.91 -13.36
CA PHE A 79 -2.83 -3.87 -12.97
C PHE A 79 -3.52 -2.59 -13.44
N SER A 80 -4.81 -2.71 -13.81
CA SER A 80 -5.68 -1.62 -14.22
C SER A 80 -6.88 -1.46 -13.26
N GLY A 81 -7.45 -0.25 -13.21
CA GLY A 81 -8.64 0.08 -12.43
C GLY A 81 -8.49 -0.19 -10.91
N ALA A 82 -9.55 -0.73 -10.30
CA ALA A 82 -9.64 -0.98 -8.86
C ALA A 82 -8.50 -1.87 -8.32
N LYS A 83 -8.10 -2.90 -9.07
CA LYS A 83 -7.01 -3.81 -8.67
C LYS A 83 -5.66 -3.09 -8.52
N LYS A 84 -5.44 -2.03 -9.31
CA LYS A 84 -4.24 -1.18 -9.21
C LYS A 84 -4.25 -0.38 -7.90
N GLU A 85 -5.40 0.14 -7.52
CA GLU A 85 -5.56 0.92 -6.28
C GLU A 85 -5.39 0.02 -5.05
N GLU A 86 -6.03 -1.14 -5.04
CA GLU A 86 -5.89 -2.13 -3.96
C GLU A 86 -4.42 -2.56 -3.78
N SER A 87 -3.71 -2.82 -4.88
CA SER A 87 -2.30 -3.21 -4.83
C SER A 87 -1.39 -2.10 -4.34
N LYS A 88 -1.68 -0.84 -4.71
CA LYS A 88 -0.96 0.34 -4.19
C LYS A 88 -1.20 0.53 -2.70
N VAL A 89 -2.43 0.36 -2.24
CA VAL A 89 -2.78 0.45 -0.81
C VAL A 89 -2.05 -0.65 -0.03
N ALA A 90 -2.07 -1.90 -0.53
CA ALA A 90 -1.35 -3.01 0.09
C ALA A 90 0.17 -2.75 0.18
N LEU A 91 0.76 -2.22 -0.89
CA LEU A 91 2.18 -1.82 -0.90
C LEU A 91 2.46 -0.73 0.14
N ALA A 92 1.64 0.32 0.20
CA ALA A 92 1.80 1.39 1.18
C ALA A 92 1.72 0.87 2.63
N VAL A 93 0.75 -0.02 2.91
CA VAL A 93 0.61 -0.65 4.23
C VAL A 93 1.85 -1.49 4.57
N SER A 94 2.39 -2.25 3.61
CA SER A 94 3.61 -3.04 3.81
C SER A 94 4.86 -2.18 4.08
N LEU A 95 4.87 -0.92 3.62
CA LEU A 95 5.90 0.07 3.93
C LEU A 95 5.66 0.78 5.28
N GLY A 96 4.58 0.45 5.98
CA GLY A 96 4.23 1.03 7.28
C GLY A 96 3.22 2.17 7.24
N ALA A 97 2.56 2.42 6.11
CA ALA A 97 1.43 3.36 6.08
C ALA A 97 0.26 2.84 6.91
N VAL A 98 -0.50 3.75 7.53
CA VAL A 98 -1.72 3.41 8.26
C VAL A 98 -2.77 2.89 7.28
N PRO A 99 -3.36 1.71 7.50
CA PRO A 99 -4.37 1.16 6.61
C PRO A 99 -5.63 2.05 6.59
N PRO A 100 -6.37 2.08 5.47
CA PRO A 100 -7.60 2.86 5.37
C PRO A 100 -8.63 2.36 6.39
N LYS A 101 -9.39 3.31 6.97
CA LYS A 101 -10.47 2.98 7.91
C LYS A 101 -11.55 2.15 7.19
N ARG A 102 -12.07 1.13 7.88
CA ARG A 102 -13.21 0.35 7.39
C ARG A 102 -14.44 1.25 7.31
N LYS A 103 -15.31 1.00 6.33
CA LYS A 103 -16.60 1.70 6.22
C LYS A 103 -17.43 1.43 7.48
N TYR A 104 -18.19 2.43 7.93
CA TYR A 104 -19.14 2.25 9.02
C TYR A 104 -20.24 1.29 8.55
N LEU A 105 -20.45 0.21 9.30
CA LEU A 105 -21.48 -0.80 9.07
C LEU A 105 -22.33 -0.89 10.34
N ASN A 106 -23.63 -1.17 10.18
CA ASN A 106 -24.50 -1.43 11.32
C ASN A 106 -23.98 -2.66 12.08
N TYR A 107 -24.00 -2.62 13.42
CA TYR A 107 -23.49 -3.70 14.26
C TYR A 107 -24.11 -5.06 13.93
N LYS A 108 -25.41 -5.12 13.63
CA LYS A 108 -26.11 -6.37 13.28
C LYS A 108 -25.57 -6.97 11.98
N GLU A 109 -25.30 -6.13 10.98
CA GLU A 109 -24.74 -6.52 9.69
C GLU A 109 -23.27 -6.95 9.82
N LEU A 110 -22.50 -6.25 10.65
CA LEU A 110 -21.11 -6.61 10.95
C LEU A 110 -21.05 -7.98 11.61
N LEU A 111 -21.91 -8.24 12.60
CA LEU A 111 -21.98 -9.52 13.28
C LEU A 111 -22.29 -10.65 12.29
N HIS A 112 -23.33 -10.48 11.47
CA HIS A 112 -23.73 -11.45 10.45
C HIS A 112 -22.61 -11.72 9.42
N CYS A 113 -21.96 -10.66 8.95
CA CYS A 113 -20.85 -10.74 7.99
C CYS A 113 -19.59 -11.38 8.62
N SER A 114 -19.34 -11.14 9.91
CA SER A 114 -18.23 -11.78 10.62
C SER A 114 -18.46 -13.29 10.78
N SER A 115 -19.67 -13.70 11.15
CA SER A 115 -20.05 -15.12 11.23
C SER A 115 -19.93 -15.81 9.88
N SER A 116 -20.44 -15.20 8.80
CA SER A 116 -20.38 -15.79 7.45
C SER A 116 -18.96 -15.86 6.87
N SER A 117 -18.09 -14.88 7.19
CA SER A 117 -16.69 -14.91 6.75
C SER A 117 -15.88 -16.05 7.37
N THR A 118 -16.18 -16.41 8.63
CA THR A 118 -15.59 -17.57 9.31
C THR A 118 -16.08 -18.87 8.68
N ILE A 119 -17.38 -18.97 8.39
CA ILE A 119 -18.02 -20.15 7.78
C ILE A 119 -17.42 -20.47 6.40
N ASN A 120 -17.18 -19.45 5.56
CA ASN A 120 -16.58 -19.64 4.23
C ASN A 120 -15.11 -20.07 4.30
N ARG A 121 -14.39 -19.69 5.36
CA ARG A 121 -12.99 -20.08 5.57
C ARG A 121 -12.89 -21.53 6.04
N THR A 122 -13.75 -21.91 7.00
CA THR A 122 -13.84 -23.28 7.51
C THR A 122 -14.30 -24.28 6.46
N SER A 123 -15.24 -23.89 5.58
CA SER A 123 -15.74 -24.78 4.53
C SER A 123 -14.69 -25.08 3.46
N LEU A 124 -13.85 -24.09 3.11
CA LEU A 124 -12.73 -24.28 2.18
C LEU A 124 -11.65 -25.19 2.77
N GLU A 125 -11.36 -25.07 4.07
CA GLU A 125 -10.42 -25.95 4.77
C GLU A 125 -10.93 -27.39 4.85
N SER A 126 -12.22 -27.60 5.14
CA SER A 126 -12.82 -28.95 5.14
C SER A 126 -12.82 -29.62 3.77
N VAL A 127 -13.08 -28.85 2.70
CA VAL A 127 -13.06 -29.37 1.31
C VAL A 127 -11.63 -29.74 0.89
N GLN A 128 -10.62 -28.98 1.32
CA GLN A 128 -9.22 -29.31 1.05
C GLN A 128 -8.76 -30.57 1.79
N LEU A 129 -9.15 -30.73 3.06
CA LEU A 129 -8.83 -31.93 3.84
C LEU A 129 -9.47 -33.18 3.24
N GLN A 130 -10.73 -33.08 2.78
CA GLN A 130 -11.39 -34.17 2.07
C GLN A 130 -10.68 -34.51 0.76
N ALA A 131 -10.33 -33.50 -0.06
CA ALA A 131 -9.61 -33.71 -1.31
C ALA A 131 -8.18 -34.27 -1.13
N ILE A 132 -7.57 -34.06 0.04
CA ILE A 132 -6.30 -34.69 0.42
C ILE A 132 -6.53 -36.15 0.84
N ALA A 133 -7.59 -36.43 1.61
CA ALA A 133 -7.96 -37.79 2.02
C ALA A 133 -8.29 -38.69 0.81
N ASP A 134 -9.06 -38.16 -0.15
CA ASP A 134 -9.46 -38.87 -1.37
C ASP A 134 -8.28 -39.13 -2.34
N LYS A 135 -7.17 -38.38 -2.20
CA LYS A 135 -5.93 -38.58 -2.98
C LYS A 135 -4.97 -39.60 -2.39
N ILE A 136 -5.18 -39.99 -1.13
CA ILE A 136 -4.34 -40.96 -0.41
C ILE A 136 -4.91 -42.39 -0.54
N GLN A 137 -6.18 -42.54 -0.93
CA GLN A 137 -6.81 -43.81 -1.32
C GLN A 137 -6.47 -44.18 -2.77
#